data_AF-A0A938X5Y3-F1
#
_entry.id   AF-A0A938X5Y3-F1
#
_cell.length_a   1.000
_cell.length_b   1.000
_cell.length_c   1.000
_cell.angle_alpha   90.00
_cell.angle_beta   90.00
_cell.angle_gamma   90.00
#
_symmetry.space_group_name_H-M   'P 1'
#
loop_
_entity.id
_entity.type
_entity.pdbx_description
1 polymer ?
#
loop_
_entity_poly.entity_id
_entity_poly.type
_entity_poly.pdbx_seq_one_letter_code
_entity_poly.pdbx_strand_id
1 'polypeptide(L)'
;MQKRAEKDPAVKVGVGSGGNQRGKKNHQFKDGRSHYREVFDRENPYQTFCEICGGSRHLVVHHIDGNRKNNAPENLVKICRSCHAQVHGLTRNFGGKES
;
A
#
# COMPACT_ATOMS: atom_id res chain seq x y z
N MET A 1 0.40 -5.50 34.45
CA MET A 1 1.11 -5.02 33.24
C MET A 1 2.30 -4.18 33.69
N GLN A 2 3.52 -4.70 33.65
CA GLN A 2 4.73 -3.97 34.09
C GLN A 2 5.13 -2.95 33.01
N LYS A 3 5.48 -1.73 33.43
CA LYS A 3 5.84 -0.63 32.53
C LYS A 3 7.23 -0.90 31.95
N ARG A 4 7.46 -0.65 30.64
CA ARG A 4 8.75 -0.91 29.97
C ARG A 4 9.94 -0.17 30.61
N ALA A 5 9.68 0.99 31.22
CA ALA A 5 10.69 1.77 31.95
C ALA A 5 11.23 1.07 33.21
N GLU A 6 10.50 0.08 33.74
CA GLU A 6 10.92 -0.69 34.92
C GLU A 6 11.93 -1.80 34.56
N LYS A 7 12.07 -2.13 33.27
CA LYS A 7 12.96 -3.19 32.77
C LYS A 7 14.23 -2.69 32.09
N ASP A 8 14.30 -1.42 31.71
CA ASP A 8 15.47 -0.83 31.07
C ASP A 8 15.61 0.65 31.49
N PRO A 9 16.61 0.99 32.33
CA PRO A 9 16.78 2.35 32.85
C PRO A 9 17.25 3.36 31.79
N ALA A 10 17.59 2.94 30.57
CA ALA A 10 17.93 3.85 29.46
C ALA A 10 16.69 4.36 28.70
N VAL A 11 15.51 3.77 28.95
CA VAL A 11 14.25 4.21 28.32
C VAL A 11 13.72 5.46 29.02
N LYS A 12 13.95 6.63 28.42
CA LYS A 12 13.36 7.90 28.87
C LYS A 12 11.82 7.81 28.91
N VAL A 13 11.26 8.03 30.10
CA VAL A 13 9.81 8.12 30.33
C VAL A 13 9.24 9.25 29.47
N GLY A 14 8.30 8.92 28.57
CA GLY A 14 7.65 9.88 27.67
C GLY A 14 7.86 9.62 26.17
N VAL A 15 8.82 8.77 25.79
CA VAL A 15 9.00 8.38 24.37
C VAL A 15 8.15 7.15 24.08
N GLY A 16 6.98 7.36 23.46
CA GLY A 16 6.17 6.26 22.92
C GLY A 16 6.97 5.47 21.88
N SER A 17 6.64 4.19 21.66
CA SER A 17 7.41 3.26 20.81
C SER A 17 7.55 3.63 19.33
N GLY A 18 7.06 4.79 18.91
CA GLY A 18 7.23 5.40 17.59
C GLY A 18 6.73 4.57 16.41
N GLY A 19 6.10 3.41 16.64
CA GLY A 19 5.69 2.50 15.57
C GLY A 19 6.84 1.97 14.71
N ASN A 20 8.10 2.07 15.16
CA ASN A 20 9.28 1.74 14.34
C ASN A 20 9.53 0.22 14.17
N GLN A 21 8.53 -0.59 14.49
CA GLN A 21 8.59 -2.05 14.44
C GLN A 21 8.09 -2.49 13.06
N ARG A 22 8.71 -3.52 12.46
CA ARG A 22 8.28 -4.08 11.16
C ARG A 22 7.42 -5.33 11.37
N GLY A 23 6.52 -5.61 10.42
CA GLY A 23 5.68 -6.81 10.42
C GLY A 23 4.67 -6.86 11.57
N LYS A 24 4.28 -8.07 12.01
CA LYS A 24 3.27 -8.33 13.05
C LYS A 24 3.51 -7.63 14.39
N LYS A 25 4.72 -7.14 14.63
CA LYS A 25 5.09 -6.39 15.84
C LYS A 25 4.69 -4.91 15.78
N ASN A 26 4.42 -4.37 14.58
CA ASN A 26 3.89 -3.02 14.46
C ASN A 26 2.42 -2.98 14.86
N HIS A 27 2.03 -2.12 15.79
CA HIS A 27 0.62 -1.91 16.15
C HIS A 27 -0.23 -1.40 14.97
N GLN A 28 0.40 -0.88 13.90
CA GLN A 28 -0.26 -0.52 12.64
C GLN A 28 -0.39 -1.71 11.65
N PHE A 29 0.35 -2.81 11.88
CA PHE A 29 0.27 -4.01 11.06
C PHE A 29 -0.98 -4.80 11.45
N LYS A 30 -2.07 -4.55 10.72
CA LYS A 30 -3.35 -5.19 11.03
C LYS A 30 -3.57 -6.54 10.31
N ASP A 31 -3.00 -6.78 9.13
CA ASP A 31 -3.32 -8.00 8.33
C ASP A 31 -2.30 -8.40 7.24
N GLY A 32 -1.11 -7.80 7.16
CA GLY A 32 -0.26 -8.02 5.97
C GLY A 32 -0.77 -7.33 4.70
N ARG A 33 -1.76 -6.44 4.83
CA ARG A 33 -2.30 -5.51 3.82
C ARG A 33 -1.26 -4.69 3.05
N SER A 34 0.02 -4.74 3.37
CA SER A 34 1.08 -4.03 2.62
C SER A 34 1.98 -4.97 1.81
N HIS A 35 1.82 -6.28 1.95
CA HIS A 35 2.67 -7.27 1.27
C HIS A 35 2.19 -7.59 -0.15
N TYR A 36 0.91 -7.36 -0.47
CA TYR A 36 0.34 -7.64 -1.80
C TYR A 36 1.11 -6.98 -2.93
N ARG A 37 1.63 -5.77 -2.71
CA ARG A 37 2.46 -5.06 -3.70
C ARG A 37 3.75 -5.80 -3.98
N GLU A 38 4.46 -6.24 -2.92
CA GLU A 38 5.72 -6.96 -3.08
C GLU A 38 5.49 -8.32 -3.77
N VAL A 39 4.43 -9.03 -3.39
CA VAL A 39 4.06 -10.31 -4.04
C VAL A 39 3.75 -10.08 -5.50
N PHE A 40 2.90 -9.10 -5.82
CA PHE A 40 2.53 -8.79 -7.19
C PHE A 40 3.75 -8.44 -8.05
N ASP A 41 4.65 -7.58 -7.55
CA ASP A 41 5.86 -7.18 -8.26
C ASP A 41 6.83 -8.36 -8.47
N ARG A 42 6.84 -9.34 -7.55
CA ARG A 42 7.69 -10.54 -7.64
C ARG A 42 7.13 -11.60 -8.60
N GLU A 43 5.80 -11.77 -8.61
CA GLU A 43 5.09 -12.71 -9.51
C GLU A 43 4.97 -12.14 -10.93
N ASN A 44 4.89 -10.81 -11.08
CA ASN A 44 4.72 -10.11 -12.36
C ASN A 44 5.88 -9.14 -12.63
N PRO A 45 7.13 -9.63 -12.76
CA PRO A 45 8.30 -8.76 -12.94
C PRO A 45 8.26 -7.96 -14.25
N TYR A 46 7.53 -8.46 -15.26
CA TYR A 46 7.36 -7.81 -16.55
C TYR A 46 6.29 -6.70 -16.53
N GLN A 47 5.43 -6.67 -15.51
CA GLN A 47 4.35 -5.68 -15.39
C GLN A 47 4.88 -4.34 -14.88
N THR A 48 5.52 -3.62 -15.79
CA THR A 48 6.20 -2.34 -15.57
C THR A 48 5.45 -1.16 -16.18
N PHE A 49 4.24 -1.41 -16.68
CA PHE A 49 3.35 -0.42 -17.29
C PHE A 49 1.93 -0.56 -16.74
N CYS A 50 1.14 0.49 -16.95
CA CYS A 50 -0.26 0.53 -16.59
C CYS A 50 -1.07 -0.31 -17.58
N GLU A 51 -1.89 -1.23 -17.06
CA GLU A 51 -2.76 -2.10 -17.88
C GLU A 51 -3.84 -1.31 -18.65
N ILE A 52 -4.19 -0.12 -18.18
CA ILE A 52 -5.26 0.72 -18.76
C ILE A 52 -4.72 1.67 -19.84
N CYS A 53 -3.62 2.37 -19.56
CA CYS A 53 -3.10 3.43 -20.44
C CYS A 53 -1.69 3.17 -21.00
N GLY A 54 -1.03 2.07 -20.61
CA GLY A 54 0.35 1.77 -21.00
C GLY A 54 1.43 2.64 -20.35
N GLY A 55 1.05 3.62 -19.52
CA GLY A 55 2.02 4.51 -18.86
C GLY A 55 2.90 3.79 -17.85
N SER A 56 4.20 4.10 -17.80
CA SER A 56 5.17 3.50 -16.87
C SER A 56 5.41 4.32 -15.59
N ARG A 57 4.75 5.48 -15.46
CA ARG A 57 4.95 6.41 -14.34
C ARG A 57 3.88 6.24 -13.27
N HIS A 58 4.27 6.40 -12.01
CA HIS A 58 3.38 6.40 -10.84
C HIS A 58 2.46 5.18 -10.76
N LEU A 59 3.02 3.99 -10.97
CA LEU A 59 2.30 2.73 -10.90
C LEU A 59 1.94 2.34 -9.47
N VAL A 60 0.74 1.82 -9.32
CA VAL A 60 0.17 1.30 -8.07
C VAL A 60 -0.54 -0.02 -8.37
N VAL A 61 -0.56 -0.91 -7.38
CA VAL A 61 -1.31 -2.17 -7.45
C VAL A 61 -2.71 -1.93 -6.91
N HIS A 62 -3.73 -2.27 -7.70
CA HIS A 62 -5.14 -2.09 -7.41
C HIS A 62 -5.84 -3.44 -7.29
N HIS A 63 -6.86 -3.54 -6.43
CA HIS A 63 -7.67 -4.75 -6.31
C HIS A 63 -8.91 -4.60 -7.19
N ILE A 64 -9.09 -5.48 -8.18
CA ILE A 64 -10.16 -5.41 -9.17
C ILE A 64 -11.53 -5.52 -8.48
N ASP A 65 -11.67 -6.42 -7.50
CA ASP A 65 -12.89 -6.62 -6.72
C ASP A 65 -13.13 -5.55 -5.63
N GLY A 66 -12.18 -4.63 -5.42
CA GLY A 66 -12.21 -3.65 -4.33
C GLY A 66 -12.06 -4.25 -2.92
N ASN A 67 -11.94 -5.57 -2.79
CA ASN A 67 -11.80 -6.27 -1.53
C ASN A 67 -10.32 -6.45 -1.17
N ARG A 68 -9.86 -5.60 -0.24
CA ARG A 68 -8.48 -5.57 0.26
C ARG A 68 -8.04 -6.83 1.03
N LYS A 69 -8.91 -7.83 1.19
CA LYS A 69 -8.58 -9.13 1.80
C LYS A 69 -8.23 -10.17 0.73
N ASN A 70 -8.66 -9.98 -0.51
CA ASN A 70 -8.42 -10.90 -1.60
C ASN A 70 -7.10 -10.56 -2.29
N ASN A 71 -6.02 -11.18 -1.80
CA ASN A 71 -4.66 -10.97 -2.32
C ASN A 71 -4.31 -11.94 -3.48
N ALA A 72 -5.31 -12.57 -4.12
CA ALA A 72 -5.06 -13.44 -5.26
C ALA A 72 -4.42 -12.62 -6.40
N PRO A 73 -3.36 -13.12 -7.07
CA PRO A 73 -2.66 -12.36 -8.11
C PRO A 73 -3.59 -11.97 -9.27
N GLU A 74 -4.58 -12.82 -9.59
CA GLU A 74 -5.64 -12.54 -10.58
C GLU A 74 -6.57 -11.38 -10.20
N ASN A 75 -6.69 -11.07 -8.91
CA ASN A 75 -7.50 -9.96 -8.41
C ASN A 75 -6.70 -8.66 -8.29
N LEU A 76 -5.40 -8.69 -8.60
CA LEU A 76 -4.51 -7.55 -8.52
C LEU A 76 -4.15 -7.07 -9.93
N VAL A 77 -4.17 -5.76 -10.13
CA VAL A 77 -3.84 -5.14 -11.42
C VAL A 77 -2.90 -3.96 -11.21
N LYS A 78 -1.96 -3.76 -12.13
CA LYS A 78 -1.02 -2.64 -12.06
C LYS A 78 -1.49 -1.49 -12.93
N ILE A 79 -1.82 -0.38 -12.28
CA ILE A 79 -2.36 0.81 -12.95
C ILE A 79 -1.65 2.07 -12.47
N CYS A 80 -1.63 3.13 -13.28
CA CYS A 80 -1.08 4.42 -12.86
C CYS A 80 -2.05 5.13 -11.90
N ARG A 81 -1.54 6.09 -11.11
CA ARG A 81 -2.36 6.90 -10.20
C ARG A 81 -3.55 7.59 -10.89
N SER A 82 -3.38 8.03 -12.12
CA SER A 82 -4.45 8.68 -12.89
C SER A 82 -5.59 7.70 -13.17
N CYS A 83 -5.27 6.51 -13.68
CA CYS A 83 -6.26 5.46 -13.91
C CYS A 83 -6.84 4.91 -12.60
N HIS A 84 -6.04 4.81 -11.54
CA HIS A 84 -6.53 4.44 -10.22
C HIS A 84 -7.57 5.43 -9.69
N ALA A 85 -7.36 6.73 -9.90
CA ALA A 85 -8.34 7.76 -9.55
C ALA A 85 -9.61 7.64 -10.40
N GLN A 86 -9.48 7.33 -11.71
CA GLN A 86 -10.61 7.07 -12.61
C GLN A 86 -11.45 5.88 -12.13
N VAL A 87 -10.81 4.75 -11.78
CA VAL A 87 -11.49 3.53 -11.33
C VAL A 87 -12.30 3.78 -10.05
N HIS A 88 -11.77 4.58 -9.13
CA HIS A 88 -12.48 4.95 -7.91
C HIS A 88 -13.43 6.16 -8.07
N GLY A 89 -13.61 6.70 -9.29
CA GLY A 89 -14.47 7.85 -9.55
C GLY A 89 -13.97 9.17 -8.93
N LEU A 90 -12.69 9.25 -8.54
CA LEU A 90 -12.07 10.46 -7.97
C LEU A 90 -11.69 11.49 -9.05
N THR A 91 -11.98 11.25 -10.34
CA THR A 91 -11.65 12.15 -11.45
C THR A 91 -12.44 13.46 -11.48
N ARG A 92 -13.16 13.82 -10.42
CA ARG A 92 -13.98 15.04 -10.38
C ARG A 92 -13.21 16.36 -10.42
N ASN A 93 -11.88 16.43 -10.61
CA ASN A 93 -11.23 17.74 -10.75
C ASN A 93 -9.84 17.83 -11.43
N PHE A 94 -9.44 16.89 -12.29
CA PHE A 94 -8.29 17.15 -13.17
C PHE A 94 -8.82 17.58 -14.53
N GLY A 95 -8.95 18.91 -14.69
CA GLY A 95 -9.37 19.55 -15.93
C GLY A 95 -8.66 18.93 -17.13
N GLY A 96 -9.44 18.31 -18.00
CA GLY A 96 -9.01 17.98 -19.34
C GLY A 96 -8.56 19.27 -20.02
N LYS A 97 -7.30 19.31 -20.44
CA LYS A 97 -6.95 20.09 -21.62
C LYS A 97 -7.19 19.17 -22.80
N GLU A 98 -8.41 19.22 -23.30
CA GLU A 98 -8.72 18.80 -24.67
C GLU A 98 -8.13 19.88 -25.59
N SER A 99 -7.49 19.44 -26.67
CA SER A 99 -6.71 20.27 -27.61
C SER A 99 -7.57 21.23 -28.43
#